data_AF-A0A4D6QCM6-F1
#
_entry.id   AF-A0A4D6QCM6-F1
#
_cell.length_a   1.000
_cell.length_b   1.000
_cell.length_c   1.000
_cell.angle_alpha   90.00
_cell.angle_beta   90.00
_cell.angle_gamma   90.00
#
_symmetry.space_group_name_H-M   'P 1'
#
loop_
_entity.id
_entity.type
_entity.pdbx_description
1 polymer ?
#
loop_
_entity_poly.entity_id
_entity_poly.type
_entity_poly.pdbx_seq_one_letter_code
_entity_poly.pdbx_strand_id
1 'polypeptide(L)'
;AQIAAIRRSSGDFVLSVDSDTTLASDVITKLAVKMRDPMVGAAMGQLTAYNRSDTWLTRLIDMEYWLACNEERAAQGRFGAVMCCCGPCAMYRRSCLLSLLDQYETQLFRGKPSDFGEDRHLTILMLKAGFRTEYVPGAVAATVVPDKMGPYLRQQLRWARSTFRDTMLARGLLRGLDRYLTLDVMGENLGPLLLGIAVVTALGELLFSHTVNWWTVLAIVTMTVIRSTVLSFRTRQLRF
;
A
#
# COMPACT_ATOMS: atom_id res chain seq x y z
N ALA A 1 -20.28 -7.14 -1.74
CA ALA A 1 -19.86 -8.51 -2.12
C ALA A 1 -18.95 -9.16 -1.08
N GLN A 2 -17.82 -8.53 -0.73
CA GLN A 2 -16.83 -9.09 0.22
C GLN A 2 -17.42 -9.46 1.59
N ILE A 3 -18.25 -8.59 2.21
CA ILE A 3 -18.94 -8.87 3.48
C ILE A 3 -19.78 -10.15 3.39
N ALA A 4 -20.59 -10.29 2.33
CA ALA A 4 -21.42 -11.46 2.11
C ALA A 4 -20.57 -12.74 1.94
N ALA A 5 -19.44 -12.65 1.22
CA ALA A 5 -18.51 -13.76 1.07
C ALA A 5 -17.87 -14.16 2.41
N ILE A 6 -17.42 -13.19 3.22
CA ILE A 6 -16.84 -13.44 4.55
C ILE A 6 -17.87 -14.15 5.45
N ARG A 7 -19.11 -13.63 5.52
CA ARG A 7 -20.18 -14.22 6.35
C ARG A 7 -20.52 -15.66 5.93
N ARG A 8 -20.46 -15.98 4.64
CA ARG A 8 -20.75 -17.32 4.10
C ARG A 8 -19.57 -18.29 4.10
N SER A 9 -18.34 -17.79 4.27
CA SER A 9 -17.13 -18.63 4.35
C SER A 9 -17.08 -19.43 5.66
N SER A 10 -16.35 -20.55 5.66
CA SER A 10 -16.18 -21.44 6.82
C SER A 10 -14.73 -21.65 7.28
N GLY A 11 -13.73 -21.21 6.52
CA GLY A 11 -12.32 -21.39 6.85
C GLY A 11 -11.83 -20.48 7.99
N ASP A 12 -10.80 -20.89 8.71
CA ASP A 12 -10.21 -20.08 9.80
C ASP A 12 -9.59 -18.76 9.32
N PHE A 13 -9.12 -18.77 8.06
CA PHE A 13 -8.53 -17.63 7.38
C PHE A 13 -9.29 -17.30 6.09
N VAL A 14 -9.34 -16.02 5.76
CA VAL A 14 -9.89 -15.51 4.50
C VAL A 14 -8.76 -14.84 3.73
N LEU A 15 -8.52 -15.29 2.49
CA LEU A 15 -7.58 -14.66 1.57
C LEU A 15 -8.36 -13.77 0.60
N SER A 16 -8.02 -12.48 0.58
CA SER A 16 -8.47 -11.53 -0.43
C SER A 16 -7.49 -11.55 -1.61
N VAL A 17 -8.03 -11.63 -2.82
CA VAL A 17 -7.28 -11.68 -4.08
C VAL A 17 -8.05 -10.88 -5.12
N ASP A 18 -7.37 -9.98 -5.81
CA ASP A 18 -7.96 -9.23 -6.91
C ASP A 18 -8.12 -10.12 -8.15
N SER A 19 -9.14 -9.87 -8.96
CA SER A 19 -9.47 -10.71 -10.13
C SER A 19 -8.39 -10.74 -11.21
N ASP A 20 -7.50 -9.76 -11.21
CA ASP A 20 -6.37 -9.60 -12.13
C ASP A 20 -5.04 -10.09 -11.53
N THR A 21 -5.10 -10.84 -10.43
CA THR A 21 -3.93 -11.30 -9.67
C THR A 21 -3.73 -12.80 -9.76
N THR A 22 -2.50 -13.20 -10.08
CA THR A 22 -2.04 -14.60 -10.09
C THR A 22 -1.15 -14.86 -8.87
N LEU A 23 -1.49 -15.86 -8.08
CA LEU A 23 -0.72 -16.26 -6.89
C LEU A 23 0.34 -17.31 -7.24
N ALA A 24 1.53 -17.22 -6.63
CA ALA A 24 2.45 -18.35 -6.64
C ALA A 24 1.86 -19.54 -5.86
N SER A 25 2.24 -20.76 -6.23
CA SER A 25 1.63 -22.00 -5.71
C SER A 25 1.78 -22.19 -4.21
N ASP A 26 2.76 -21.53 -3.57
CA ASP A 26 3.08 -21.64 -2.15
C ASP A 26 2.65 -20.42 -1.31
N VAL A 27 1.95 -19.44 -1.90
CA VAL A 27 1.49 -18.22 -1.22
C VAL A 27 0.66 -18.54 0.01
N ILE A 28 -0.34 -19.41 -0.13
CA ILE A 28 -1.26 -19.74 0.96
C ILE A 28 -0.50 -20.37 2.12
N THR A 29 0.41 -21.31 1.84
CA THR A 29 1.22 -21.98 2.86
C THR A 29 2.11 -20.98 3.60
N LYS A 30 2.78 -20.08 2.88
CA LYS A 30 3.66 -19.06 3.48
C LYS A 30 2.89 -18.08 4.37
N LEU A 31 1.74 -17.59 3.91
CA LEU A 31 0.88 -16.71 4.70
C LEU A 31 0.32 -17.44 5.93
N ALA A 32 -0.19 -18.67 5.76
CA ALA A 32 -0.74 -19.46 6.85
C ALA A 32 0.27 -19.73 7.96
N VAL A 33 1.55 -19.93 7.64
CA VAL A 33 2.63 -20.08 8.64
C VAL A 33 2.72 -18.84 9.53
N LYS A 34 2.68 -17.64 8.95
CA LYS A 34 2.69 -16.38 9.72
C LYS A 34 1.43 -16.23 10.57
N MET A 35 0.28 -16.63 10.03
CA MET A 35 -1.03 -16.55 10.70
C MET A 35 -1.22 -17.56 11.85
N ARG A 36 -0.29 -18.50 12.07
CA ARG A 36 -0.32 -19.39 13.25
C ARG A 36 -0.21 -18.64 14.57
N ASP A 37 0.45 -17.48 14.57
CA ASP A 37 0.52 -16.61 15.72
C ASP A 37 -0.86 -15.97 15.97
N PRO A 38 -1.49 -16.22 17.14
CA PRO A 38 -2.84 -15.72 17.43
C PRO A 38 -2.91 -14.20 17.50
N MET A 39 -1.79 -13.51 17.73
CA MET A 39 -1.72 -12.04 17.73
C MET A 39 -1.74 -11.45 16.33
N VAL A 40 -1.52 -12.25 15.27
CA VAL A 40 -1.57 -11.78 13.88
C VAL A 40 -3.02 -11.88 13.39
N GLY A 41 -3.59 -10.71 13.10
CA GLY A 41 -4.94 -10.56 12.55
C GLY A 41 -4.96 -10.52 11.02
N ALA A 42 -3.87 -10.05 10.40
CA ALA A 42 -3.69 -10.05 8.96
C ALA A 42 -2.22 -10.22 8.55
N ALA A 43 -2.00 -10.81 7.38
CA ALA A 43 -0.70 -10.91 6.75
C ALA A 43 -0.83 -10.69 5.24
N MET A 44 0.01 -9.83 4.66
CA MET A 44 0.06 -9.60 3.22
C MET A 44 1.29 -10.24 2.57
N GLY A 45 1.13 -10.59 1.29
CA GLY A 45 2.20 -11.11 0.45
C GLY A 45 2.99 -10.01 -0.25
N GLN A 46 4.08 -10.43 -0.90
CA GLN A 46 4.88 -9.60 -1.79
C GLN A 46 4.16 -9.43 -3.13
N LEU A 47 4.07 -8.20 -3.62
CA LEU A 47 3.43 -7.88 -4.89
C LEU A 47 4.46 -7.66 -6.00
N THR A 48 4.10 -8.05 -7.22
CA THR A 48 4.86 -7.78 -8.44
C THR A 48 3.90 -7.42 -9.57
N ALA A 49 4.35 -6.60 -10.52
CA ALA A 49 3.57 -6.36 -11.72
C ALA A 49 3.72 -7.53 -12.71
N TYR A 50 2.61 -8.10 -13.13
CA TYR A 50 2.55 -9.21 -14.09
C TYR A 50 3.04 -8.77 -15.48
N ASN A 51 2.47 -7.67 -15.98
CA ASN A 51 2.76 -7.05 -17.29
C ASN A 51 3.91 -6.04 -17.23
N ARG A 52 4.85 -6.22 -16.29
CA ARG A 52 5.98 -5.30 -16.06
C ARG A 52 6.91 -5.13 -17.26
N SER A 53 6.93 -6.09 -18.20
CA SER A 53 7.82 -6.03 -19.36
C SER A 53 7.18 -5.38 -20.59
N ASP A 54 5.89 -5.06 -20.53
CA ASP A 54 5.10 -4.69 -21.72
C ASP A 54 5.42 -3.27 -22.22
N THR A 55 5.67 -2.32 -21.32
CA THR A 55 5.92 -0.91 -21.67
C THR A 55 6.98 -0.28 -20.75
N TRP A 56 7.43 0.93 -21.10
CA TRP A 56 8.25 1.73 -20.17
C TRP A 56 7.46 2.12 -18.91
N LEU A 57 6.15 2.36 -19.05
CA LEU A 57 5.29 2.76 -17.93
C LEU A 57 5.07 1.60 -16.96
N THR A 58 4.73 0.41 -17.45
CA THR A 58 4.53 -0.78 -16.59
C THR A 58 5.82 -1.18 -15.87
N ARG A 59 6.99 -0.99 -16.49
CA ARG A 59 8.29 -1.12 -15.82
C ARG A 59 8.44 -0.15 -14.65
N LEU A 60 8.16 1.14 -14.87
CA LEU A 60 8.22 2.16 -13.82
C LEU A 60 7.22 1.86 -12.69
N ILE A 61 6.02 1.40 -13.02
CA ILE A 61 5.01 1.04 -12.02
C ILE A 61 5.45 -0.17 -11.20
N ASP A 62 6.11 -1.19 -11.78
CA ASP A 62 6.69 -2.31 -11.01
C ASP A 62 7.69 -1.81 -9.96
N MET A 63 8.51 -0.80 -10.30
CA MET A 63 9.47 -0.18 -9.37
C MET A 63 8.74 0.51 -8.20
N GLU A 64 7.76 1.34 -8.52
CA GLU A 64 6.99 2.07 -7.51
C GLU A 64 6.18 1.13 -6.63
N TYR A 65 5.58 0.09 -7.22
CA TYR A 65 4.91 -0.98 -6.49
C TYR A 65 5.86 -1.68 -5.53
N TRP A 66 7.10 -1.95 -5.93
CA TRP A 66 8.06 -2.56 -5.02
C TRP A 66 8.34 -1.68 -3.81
N LEU A 67 8.53 -0.37 -4.02
CA LEU A 67 8.77 0.56 -2.92
C LEU A 67 7.55 0.64 -1.98
N ALA A 68 6.36 0.89 -2.53
CA ALA A 68 5.15 1.18 -1.76
C ALA A 68 4.47 -0.07 -1.16
N CYS A 69 4.47 -1.19 -1.90
CA CYS A 69 3.75 -2.41 -1.49
C CYS A 69 4.66 -3.48 -0.88
N ASN A 70 6.00 -3.39 -1.03
CA ASN A 70 6.92 -4.39 -0.48
C ASN A 70 7.88 -3.79 0.55
N GLU A 71 8.76 -2.87 0.16
CA GLU A 71 9.81 -2.36 1.08
C GLU A 71 9.22 -1.61 2.27
N GLU A 72 8.30 -0.68 1.99
CA GLU A 72 7.59 0.07 3.02
C GLU A 72 6.81 -0.87 3.95
N ARG A 73 6.13 -1.88 3.39
CA ARG A 73 5.38 -2.88 4.17
C ARG A 73 6.30 -3.79 4.98
N ALA A 74 7.48 -4.12 4.46
CA ALA A 74 8.50 -4.86 5.20
C ALA A 74 9.04 -4.04 6.39
N ALA A 75 9.27 -2.74 6.19
CA ALA A 75 9.68 -1.84 7.26
C ALA A 75 8.59 -1.68 8.33
N GLN A 76 7.34 -1.42 7.92
CA GLN A 76 6.19 -1.35 8.81
C GLN A 76 5.95 -2.66 9.59
N GLY A 77 6.11 -3.81 8.90
CA GLY A 77 5.98 -5.14 9.48
C GLY A 77 7.00 -5.44 10.59
N ARG A 78 8.15 -4.75 10.61
CA ARG A 78 9.14 -4.85 11.72
C ARG A 78 8.55 -4.39 13.06
N PHE A 79 7.54 -3.54 13.01
CA PHE A 79 6.80 -3.01 14.16
C PHE A 79 5.45 -3.70 14.36
N GLY A 80 5.17 -4.79 13.62
CA GLY A 80 3.91 -5.53 13.69
C GLY A 80 2.71 -4.75 13.19
N ALA A 81 2.92 -3.68 12.41
CA ALA A 81 1.86 -2.78 11.98
C ALA A 81 2.05 -2.32 10.54
N VAL A 82 1.92 -3.25 9.60
CA VAL A 82 1.65 -2.92 8.20
C VAL A 82 0.38 -2.06 8.14
N MET A 83 0.50 -0.84 7.61
CA MET A 83 -0.59 0.15 7.61
C MET A 83 -1.62 -0.10 6.51
N CYS A 84 -1.29 -0.94 5.53
CA CYS A 84 -2.19 -1.38 4.45
C CYS A 84 -1.77 -2.78 3.97
N CYS A 85 -2.55 -3.80 4.30
CA CYS A 85 -2.43 -5.12 3.70
C CYS A 85 -3.09 -5.09 2.31
N CYS A 86 -2.29 -4.87 1.25
CA CYS A 86 -2.77 -4.59 -0.09
C CYS A 86 -3.76 -5.66 -0.63
N GLY A 87 -4.82 -5.19 -1.30
CA GLY A 87 -5.91 -6.00 -1.86
C GLY A 87 -5.50 -7.26 -2.66
N PRO A 88 -4.49 -7.20 -3.56
CA PRO A 88 -4.10 -8.32 -4.41
C PRO A 88 -3.70 -9.60 -3.65
N CYS A 89 -3.17 -9.49 -2.43
CA CYS A 89 -2.73 -10.65 -1.65
C CYS A 89 -2.68 -10.34 -0.15
N ALA A 90 -3.83 -10.49 0.52
CA ALA A 90 -3.93 -10.30 1.96
C ALA A 90 -4.77 -11.40 2.62
N MET A 91 -4.18 -12.10 3.59
CA MET A 91 -4.84 -13.11 4.41
C MET A 91 -5.24 -12.52 5.75
N TYR A 92 -6.47 -12.80 6.19
CA TYR A 92 -7.05 -12.28 7.43
C TYR A 92 -7.56 -13.42 8.30
N ARG A 93 -7.48 -13.25 9.62
CA ARG A 93 -8.14 -14.16 10.57
C ARG A 93 -9.65 -13.92 10.52
N ARG A 94 -10.41 -14.96 10.18
CA ARG A 94 -11.86 -14.84 9.95
C ARG A 94 -12.61 -14.42 11.21
N SER A 95 -12.24 -14.95 12.38
CA SER A 95 -12.88 -14.58 13.65
C SER A 95 -12.72 -13.09 13.94
N CYS A 96 -11.54 -12.52 13.70
CA CYS A 96 -11.29 -11.08 13.81
C CYS A 96 -12.13 -10.30 12.79
N LEU A 97 -12.15 -10.73 11.53
CA LEU A 97 -12.96 -10.07 10.49
C LEU A 97 -14.43 -9.99 10.90
N LEU A 98 -15.02 -11.10 11.34
CA LEU A 98 -16.42 -11.14 11.74
C LEU A 98 -16.74 -10.15 12.86
N SER A 99 -15.84 -9.99 13.83
CA SER A 99 -16.01 -9.00 14.91
C SER A 99 -15.92 -7.54 14.44
N LEU A 100 -15.37 -7.31 13.25
CA LEU A 100 -15.12 -5.98 12.69
C LEU A 100 -16.03 -5.63 11.51
N LEU A 101 -16.84 -6.58 11.00
CA LEU A 101 -17.64 -6.40 9.80
C LEU A 101 -18.62 -5.23 9.91
N ASP A 102 -19.25 -5.03 11.06
CA ASP A 102 -20.23 -3.96 11.22
C ASP A 102 -19.55 -2.58 11.17
N GLN A 103 -18.34 -2.44 11.73
CA GLN A 103 -17.53 -1.22 11.63
C GLN A 103 -17.00 -1.01 10.20
N TYR A 104 -16.62 -2.10 9.55
CA TYR A 104 -16.15 -2.10 8.16
C TYR A 104 -17.26 -1.67 7.19
N GLU A 105 -18.49 -2.12 7.40
CA GLU A 105 -19.66 -1.78 6.58
C GLU A 105 -20.13 -0.33 6.77
N THR A 106 -20.04 0.17 8.01
CA THR A 106 -20.58 1.48 8.40
C THR A 106 -19.53 2.59 8.42
N GLN A 107 -18.41 2.41 7.72
CA GLN A 107 -17.33 3.41 7.69
C GLN A 107 -17.84 4.76 7.17
N LEU A 108 -17.67 5.80 8.00
CA LEU A 108 -17.93 7.18 7.63
C LEU A 108 -16.64 8.00 7.59
N PHE A 109 -16.54 8.89 6.60
CA PHE A 109 -15.56 9.97 6.59
C PHE A 109 -16.26 11.30 6.32
N ARG A 110 -16.09 12.26 7.24
CA ARG A 110 -16.76 13.58 7.18
C ARG A 110 -18.28 13.46 7.00
N GLY A 111 -18.90 12.48 7.67
CA GLY A 111 -20.35 12.24 7.64
C GLY A 111 -20.88 11.52 6.39
N LYS A 112 -20.01 11.04 5.49
CA LYS A 112 -20.40 10.29 4.29
C LYS A 112 -19.87 8.86 4.32
N PRO A 113 -20.64 7.87 3.81
CA PRO A 113 -20.13 6.53 3.57
C PRO A 113 -18.89 6.56 2.67
N SER A 114 -17.96 5.66 2.95
CA SER A 114 -16.67 5.57 2.29
C SER A 114 -16.54 4.23 1.59
N ASP A 115 -16.39 4.24 0.26
CA ASP A 115 -16.51 3.05 -0.60
C ASP A 115 -15.23 2.67 -1.36
N PHE A 116 -14.09 3.31 -1.08
CA PHE A 116 -12.80 3.03 -1.71
C PHE A 116 -11.71 2.73 -0.67
N GLY A 117 -10.71 1.91 -1.01
CA GLY A 117 -9.56 1.67 -0.12
C GLY A 117 -9.93 0.83 1.10
N GLU A 118 -10.73 -0.19 0.84
CA GLU A 118 -11.21 -1.18 1.78
C GLU A 118 -10.07 -1.95 2.46
N ASP A 119 -8.97 -2.17 1.75
CA ASP A 119 -7.79 -2.91 2.22
C ASP A 119 -7.11 -2.17 3.38
N ARG A 120 -6.82 -0.89 3.20
CA ARG A 120 -6.25 -0.01 4.23
C ARG A 120 -7.22 0.14 5.40
N HIS A 121 -8.51 0.33 5.13
CA HIS A 121 -9.49 0.46 6.18
C HIS A 121 -9.55 -0.79 7.08
N LEU A 122 -9.66 -1.97 6.47
CA LEU A 122 -9.72 -3.25 7.19
C LEU A 122 -8.43 -3.51 8.00
N THR A 123 -7.29 -3.14 7.42
CA THR A 123 -5.99 -3.21 8.11
C THR A 123 -5.96 -2.33 9.36
N ILE A 124 -6.45 -1.09 9.27
CA ILE A 124 -6.53 -0.18 10.42
C ILE A 124 -7.51 -0.69 11.48
N LEU A 125 -8.63 -1.30 11.08
CA LEU A 125 -9.56 -1.91 12.03
C LEU A 125 -8.89 -3.07 12.78
N MET A 126 -8.11 -3.91 12.10
CA MET A 126 -7.33 -4.99 12.74
C MET A 126 -6.35 -4.44 13.77
N LEU A 127 -5.60 -3.38 13.41
CA LEU A 127 -4.67 -2.72 14.32
C LEU A 127 -5.38 -2.09 15.52
N LYS A 128 -6.53 -1.42 15.30
CA LYS A 128 -7.34 -0.84 16.38
C LYS A 128 -7.91 -1.90 17.33
N ALA A 129 -8.20 -3.10 16.82
CA ALA A 129 -8.62 -4.24 17.62
C ALA A 129 -7.47 -4.90 18.40
N GLY A 130 -6.24 -4.38 18.29
CA GLY A 130 -5.07 -4.86 19.04
C GLY A 130 -4.33 -6.02 18.36
N PHE A 131 -4.68 -6.37 17.13
CA PHE A 131 -3.96 -7.38 16.36
C PHE A 131 -2.79 -6.78 15.59
N ARG A 132 -1.78 -7.60 15.32
CA ARG A 132 -0.68 -7.27 14.42
C ARG A 132 -1.07 -7.51 12.96
N THR A 133 -0.47 -6.71 12.10
CA THR A 133 -0.55 -6.85 10.63
C THR A 133 0.86 -6.99 10.08
N GLU A 134 1.10 -8.05 9.31
CA GLU A 134 2.45 -8.51 8.98
C GLU A 134 2.69 -8.56 7.46
N TYR A 135 3.95 -8.39 7.06
CA TYR A 135 4.40 -8.59 5.69
C TYR A 135 5.17 -9.92 5.58
N VAL A 136 4.83 -10.74 4.60
CA VAL A 136 5.45 -12.06 4.38
C VAL A 136 6.26 -12.04 3.08
N PRO A 137 7.59 -11.80 3.16
CA PRO A 137 8.44 -11.85 1.98
C PRO A 137 8.40 -13.25 1.34
N GLY A 138 8.39 -13.29 0.01
CA GLY A 138 8.34 -14.54 -0.75
C GLY A 138 6.95 -15.17 -0.88
N ALA A 139 5.90 -14.69 -0.21
CA ALA A 139 4.52 -15.02 -0.56
C ALA A 139 4.12 -14.14 -1.77
N VAL A 140 4.51 -14.55 -2.98
CA VAL A 140 4.45 -13.69 -4.16
C VAL A 140 3.11 -13.75 -4.89
N ALA A 141 2.54 -12.58 -5.15
CA ALA A 141 1.40 -12.39 -6.04
C ALA A 141 1.75 -11.43 -7.19
N ALA A 142 1.33 -11.77 -8.40
CA ALA A 142 1.54 -10.97 -9.60
C ALA A 142 0.22 -10.37 -10.08
N THR A 143 0.09 -9.05 -10.03
CA THR A 143 -1.13 -8.31 -10.41
C THR A 143 -0.89 -7.50 -11.69
N VAL A 144 -1.93 -7.31 -12.50
CA VAL A 144 -1.85 -6.48 -13.70
C VAL A 144 -1.84 -4.99 -13.30
N VAL A 145 -0.88 -4.24 -13.83
CA VAL A 145 -0.81 -2.78 -13.60
C VAL A 145 -1.23 -1.99 -14.85
N PRO A 146 -1.69 -0.73 -14.71
CA PRO A 146 -2.04 0.10 -15.85
C PRO A 146 -0.93 0.24 -16.89
N ASP A 147 -1.27 0.10 -18.16
CA ASP A 147 -0.36 0.28 -19.31
C ASP A 147 -0.41 1.70 -19.91
N LYS A 148 -1.33 2.54 -19.43
CA LYS A 148 -1.58 3.92 -19.90
C LYS A 148 -1.58 4.91 -18.75
N MET A 149 -1.11 6.13 -19.04
CA MET A 149 -0.97 7.20 -18.05
C MET A 149 -2.31 7.61 -17.41
N GLY A 150 -3.39 7.71 -18.20
CA GLY A 150 -4.70 8.11 -17.68
C GLY A 150 -5.25 7.21 -16.57
N PRO A 151 -5.38 5.88 -16.80
CA PRO A 151 -5.73 4.92 -15.75
C PRO A 151 -4.76 4.93 -14.56
N TYR A 152 -3.44 5.01 -14.81
CA TYR A 152 -2.43 5.10 -13.76
C TYR A 152 -2.65 6.31 -12.83
N LEU A 153 -2.84 7.51 -13.39
CA LEU A 153 -3.09 8.72 -12.60
C LEU A 153 -4.38 8.63 -11.77
N ARG A 154 -5.46 8.03 -12.32
CA ARG A 154 -6.70 7.80 -11.56
C ARG A 154 -6.46 6.85 -10.38
N GLN A 155 -5.66 5.81 -10.58
CA GLN A 155 -5.29 4.90 -9.50
C GLN A 155 -4.48 5.62 -8.41
N GLN A 156 -3.45 6.38 -8.79
CA GLN A 156 -2.63 7.12 -7.82
C GLN A 156 -3.46 8.15 -7.03
N LEU A 157 -4.37 8.86 -7.68
CA LEU A 157 -5.28 9.79 -7.00
C LEU A 157 -6.22 9.06 -6.02
N ARG A 158 -6.73 7.89 -6.40
CA ARG A 158 -7.56 7.07 -5.50
C ARG A 158 -6.76 6.62 -4.28
N TRP A 159 -5.52 6.17 -4.47
CA TRP A 159 -4.63 5.74 -3.39
C TRP A 159 -4.25 6.89 -2.45
N ALA A 160 -3.91 8.06 -3.00
CA ALA A 160 -3.63 9.25 -2.20
C ALA A 160 -4.83 9.68 -1.35
N ARG A 161 -6.04 9.69 -1.94
CA ARG A 161 -7.28 10.00 -1.21
C ARG A 161 -7.54 9.01 -0.07
N SER A 162 -7.37 7.71 -0.32
CA SER A 162 -7.55 6.68 0.72
C SER A 162 -6.54 6.85 1.84
N THR A 163 -5.27 7.03 1.49
CA THR A 163 -4.18 7.19 2.45
C THR A 163 -4.45 8.39 3.37
N PHE A 164 -4.81 9.54 2.81
CA PHE A 164 -5.16 10.72 3.60
C PHE A 164 -6.35 10.51 4.53
N ARG A 165 -7.44 9.95 4.01
CA ARG A 165 -8.63 9.62 4.81
C ARG A 165 -8.27 8.72 5.98
N ASP A 166 -7.57 7.64 5.69
CA ASP A 166 -7.31 6.57 6.65
C ASP A 166 -6.27 6.97 7.69
N THR A 167 -5.29 7.79 7.33
CA THR A 167 -4.39 8.46 8.30
C THR A 167 -5.19 9.31 9.29
N MET A 168 -6.17 10.09 8.81
CA MET A 168 -7.02 10.89 9.69
C MET A 168 -7.86 10.01 10.64
N LEU A 169 -8.44 8.92 10.12
CA LEU A 169 -9.20 7.95 10.92
C LEU A 169 -8.31 7.15 11.90
N ALA A 170 -7.03 6.96 11.58
CA ALA A 170 -6.05 6.26 12.40
C ALA A 170 -5.30 7.17 13.39
N ARG A 171 -5.55 8.48 13.43
CA ARG A 171 -4.82 9.44 14.29
C ARG A 171 -4.71 9.01 15.76
N GLY A 172 -5.76 8.41 16.32
CA GLY A 172 -5.74 7.87 17.69
C GLY A 172 -4.84 6.64 17.82
N LEU A 173 -4.90 5.72 16.85
CA LEU A 173 -4.05 4.52 16.77
C LEU A 173 -2.58 4.91 16.65
N LEU A 174 -2.24 5.87 15.78
CA LEU A 174 -0.85 6.30 15.54
C LEU A 174 -0.12 6.75 16.81
N ARG A 175 -0.84 7.30 17.80
CA ARG A 175 -0.25 7.71 19.10
C ARG A 175 0.26 6.54 19.94
N GLY A 176 -0.30 5.35 19.74
CA GLY A 176 0.10 4.12 20.42
C GLY A 176 1.07 3.25 19.61
N LEU A 177 1.33 3.60 18.35
CA LEU A 177 2.28 2.90 17.49
C LEU A 177 3.69 3.50 17.61
N ASP A 178 4.67 2.80 17.06
CA ASP A 178 6.05 3.28 17.02
C ASP A 178 6.17 4.62 16.27
N ARG A 179 7.12 5.47 16.70
CA ARG A 179 7.36 6.78 16.10
C ARG A 179 7.75 6.69 14.63
N TYR A 180 8.47 5.62 14.25
CA TYR A 180 8.78 5.33 12.85
C TYR A 180 7.52 5.27 12.01
N LEU A 181 6.51 4.50 12.44
CA LEU A 181 5.25 4.33 11.71
C LEU A 181 4.49 5.65 11.57
N THR A 182 4.54 6.50 12.61
CA THR A 182 3.93 7.83 12.53
C THR A 182 4.64 8.69 11.49
N LEU A 183 5.98 8.73 11.49
CA LEU A 183 6.76 9.49 10.51
C LEU A 183 6.55 8.97 9.08
N ASP A 184 6.53 7.66 8.92
CA ASP A 184 6.30 6.95 7.66
C ASP A 184 4.95 7.32 7.05
N VAL A 185 3.86 7.20 7.83
CA VAL A 185 2.51 7.58 7.39
C VAL A 185 2.39 9.09 7.13
N MET A 186 3.07 9.95 7.88
CA MET A 186 3.12 11.39 7.58
C MET A 186 3.87 11.64 6.27
N GLY A 187 4.94 10.90 6.01
CA GLY A 187 5.67 10.91 4.74
C GLY A 187 4.81 10.46 3.56
N GLU A 188 4.02 9.38 3.70
CA GLU A 188 3.07 8.89 2.69
C GLU A 188 2.08 10.02 2.27
N ASN A 189 1.71 10.90 3.20
CA ASN A 189 0.77 12.00 2.94
C ASN A 189 1.44 13.28 2.42
N LEU A 190 2.54 13.70 3.05
CA LEU A 190 3.21 14.95 2.73
C LEU A 190 4.06 14.85 1.46
N GLY A 191 4.69 13.70 1.20
CA GLY A 191 5.57 13.50 0.06
C GLY A 191 4.92 13.83 -1.28
N PRO A 192 3.79 13.18 -1.65
CA PRO A 192 3.09 13.47 -2.90
C PRO A 192 2.58 14.92 -2.99
N LEU A 193 2.15 15.51 -1.87
CA LEU A 193 1.70 16.90 -1.82
C LEU A 193 2.84 17.87 -2.11
N LEU A 194 3.99 17.69 -1.43
CA LEU A 194 5.17 18.51 -1.61
C LEU A 194 5.76 18.37 -3.01
N LEU A 195 5.77 17.15 -3.56
CA LEU A 195 6.18 16.91 -4.95
C LEU A 195 5.25 17.63 -5.93
N GLY A 196 3.93 17.55 -5.72
CA GLY A 196 2.95 18.25 -6.54
C GLY A 196 3.16 19.76 -6.53
N ILE A 197 3.36 20.35 -5.34
CA ILE A 197 3.67 21.77 -5.18
C ILE A 197 4.96 22.12 -5.94
N ALA A 198 6.04 21.36 -5.74
CA ALA A 198 7.33 21.60 -6.37
C ALA A 198 7.25 21.57 -7.91
N VAL A 199 6.48 20.64 -8.47
CA VAL A 199 6.26 20.56 -9.93
C VAL A 199 5.45 21.75 -10.43
N VAL A 200 4.37 22.13 -9.74
CA VAL A 200 3.54 23.30 -10.14
C VAL A 200 4.34 24.59 -10.06
N THR A 201 5.14 24.80 -9.00
CA THR A 201 5.98 25.98 -8.87
C THR A 201 7.05 26.03 -9.96
N ALA A 202 7.70 24.90 -10.28
CA ALA A 202 8.69 24.83 -11.34
C ALA A 202 8.09 25.11 -12.73
N LEU A 203 6.88 24.62 -13.00
CA LEU A 203 6.15 24.94 -14.24
C LEU A 203 5.75 26.42 -14.30
N GLY A 204 5.34 27.00 -13.17
CA GLY A 204 5.03 28.42 -13.08
C GLY A 204 6.26 29.29 -13.39
N GLU A 205 7.40 29.01 -12.77
CA GLU A 205 8.67 29.69 -13.07
C GLU A 205 9.03 29.58 -14.56
N LEU A 206 8.94 28.37 -15.13
CA LEU A 206 9.26 28.17 -16.54
C LEU A 206 8.34 28.99 -17.47
N LEU A 207 7.06 29.10 -17.13
CA LEU A 207 6.07 29.84 -17.93
C LEU A 207 6.21 31.37 -17.81
N PHE A 208 6.54 31.88 -16.62
CA PHE A 208 6.56 33.33 -16.38
C PHE A 208 7.96 33.96 -16.50
N SER A 209 9.02 33.26 -16.09
CA SER A 209 10.39 33.78 -16.10
C SER A 209 11.32 33.09 -17.09
N HIS A 210 10.85 32.04 -17.80
CA HIS A 210 11.67 31.22 -18.70
C HIS A 210 12.93 30.64 -18.02
N THR A 211 12.89 30.52 -16.70
CA THR A 211 13.94 29.94 -15.86
C THR A 211 13.37 28.75 -15.10
N VAL A 212 14.26 27.86 -14.66
CA VAL A 212 13.90 26.73 -13.78
C VAL A 212 14.82 26.77 -12.58
N ASN A 213 14.26 26.64 -11.38
CA ASN A 213 15.07 26.43 -10.19
C ASN A 213 15.79 25.08 -10.26
N TRP A 214 17.07 25.12 -10.62
CA TRP A 214 17.91 23.94 -10.78
C TRP A 214 18.14 23.15 -9.50
N TRP A 215 17.99 23.78 -8.33
CA TRP A 215 18.02 23.05 -7.06
C TRP A 215 16.83 22.13 -6.89
N THR A 216 15.64 22.55 -7.32
CA THR A 216 14.43 21.71 -7.30
C THR A 216 14.61 20.49 -8.20
N VAL A 217 15.14 20.69 -9.40
CA VAL A 217 15.37 19.58 -10.34
C VAL A 217 16.46 18.65 -9.83
N LEU A 218 17.58 19.19 -9.34
CA LEU A 218 18.64 18.39 -8.74
C LEU A 218 18.13 17.57 -7.56
N ALA A 219 17.29 18.15 -6.69
CA ALA A 219 16.69 17.44 -5.56
C ALA A 219 15.80 16.29 -6.02
N ILE A 220 14.91 16.51 -7.00
CA ILE A 220 14.05 15.46 -7.56
C ILE A 220 14.90 14.33 -8.17
N VAL A 221 15.85 14.67 -9.03
CA VAL A 221 16.73 13.69 -9.69
C VAL A 221 17.52 12.90 -8.65
N THR A 222 18.09 13.57 -7.65
CA THR A 222 18.87 12.92 -6.58
C THR A 222 17.99 11.96 -5.78
N MET A 223 16.78 12.36 -5.39
CA MET A 223 15.85 11.46 -4.69
C MET A 223 15.45 10.26 -5.55
N THR A 224 15.21 10.45 -6.84
CA THR A 224 14.91 9.35 -7.78
C THR A 224 16.09 8.39 -7.89
N VAL A 225 17.31 8.89 -8.07
CA VAL A 225 18.52 8.06 -8.17
C VAL A 225 18.76 7.28 -6.89
N ILE A 226 18.62 7.91 -5.72
CA ILE A 226 18.75 7.22 -4.43
C ILE A 226 17.72 6.09 -4.32
N ARG A 227 16.45 6.38 -4.63
CA ARG A 227 15.36 5.38 -4.59
C ARG A 227 15.64 4.20 -5.53
N SER A 228 15.97 4.46 -6.80
CA SER A 228 16.33 3.43 -7.78
C SER A 228 17.54 2.62 -7.33
N THR A 229 18.58 3.26 -6.80
CA THR A 229 19.79 2.56 -6.32
C THR A 229 19.49 1.64 -5.15
N VAL A 230 18.74 2.13 -4.15
CA VAL A 230 18.33 1.32 -2.99
C VAL A 230 17.47 0.14 -3.45
N LEU A 231 16.55 0.38 -4.38
CA LEU A 231 15.68 -0.64 -4.95
C LEU A 231 16.48 -1.71 -5.70
N SER A 232 17.39 -1.31 -6.58
CA SER A 232 18.30 -2.18 -7.31
C SER A 232 19.12 -3.07 -6.37
N PHE A 233 19.63 -2.50 -5.27
CA PHE A 233 20.40 -3.24 -4.26
C PHE A 233 19.52 -4.24 -3.48
N ARG A 234 18.32 -3.82 -3.05
CA ARG A 234 17.39 -4.66 -2.27
C ARG A 234 16.83 -5.82 -3.07
N THR A 235 16.46 -5.56 -4.31
CA THR A 235 15.90 -6.57 -5.23
C THR A 235 16.97 -7.47 -5.83
N ARG A 236 18.24 -7.06 -5.78
CA ARG A 236 19.35 -7.64 -6.55
C ARG A 236 19.06 -7.66 -8.07
N GLN A 237 18.36 -6.64 -8.55
CA GLN A 237 17.97 -6.53 -9.96
C GLN A 237 18.38 -5.16 -10.49
N LEU A 238 19.36 -5.14 -11.40
CA LEU A 238 19.87 -3.92 -12.06
C LEU A 238 18.86 -3.24 -13.00
N ARG A 239 17.66 -3.78 -13.12
CA ARG A 239 16.61 -3.24 -14.02
C ARG A 239 15.86 -2.05 -13.42
N PHE A 240 16.27 -1.60 -12.22
CA PHE A 240 15.64 -0.56 -11.39
C PHE A 240 16.51 0.68 -11.21
#